data_AF-A0A4Y9MCL6-F1
#
_entry.id   AF-A0A4Y9MCL6-F1
#
_cell.length_a   1.000
_cell.length_b   1.000
_cell.length_c   1.000
_cell.angle_alpha   90.00
_cell.angle_beta   90.00
_cell.angle_gamma   90.00
#
_symmetry.space_group_name_H-M   'P 1'
#
loop_
_entity.id
_entity.type
_entity.pdbx_description
1 polymer ?
#
loop_
_entity_poly.entity_id
_entity_poly.type
_entity_poly.pdbx_seq_one_letter_code
_entity_poly.pdbx_strand_id
1 'polypeptide(L)'
;MPRSAVRTGAHLRPILLLTLLFVVLATALAAPAKAEDPAPAVDPAGVTIDQGVGTQTYRFPVLLPAGASLQPADPAEPADAVTGEVLVVDAADAVVGAYDSPVAVDASGALLQTSYAIEGSVLVQSVTFTDTTVFPVVVDPAYTKAGLVATTPPPPSEGIATSAYVGVPSNYVYNPRRGSLHDYCTRSPDEFPGIGKNASFKGPCARHDLCYGGGRTSKFTCDNRLRTDMRSNCAYTYGVWNPQRAACYRTADIYWAAVVIHN
;
A
#
# COMPACT_ATOMS: atom_id res chain seq x y z
N MET A 1 -37.06 -27.28 -94.03
CA MET A 1 -36.70 -28.64 -94.52
C MET A 1 -35.38 -28.53 -95.29
N PRO A 2 -34.42 -29.47 -95.23
CA PRO A 2 -33.92 -30.30 -94.12
C PRO A 2 -32.36 -30.27 -94.01
N ARG A 3 -31.83 -31.03 -93.03
CA ARG A 3 -30.46 -31.61 -92.87
C ARG A 3 -29.33 -30.67 -92.41
N SER A 4 -28.77 -30.80 -91.19
CA SER A 4 -27.90 -31.88 -90.67
C SER A 4 -26.67 -32.13 -91.56
N ALA A 5 -25.41 -32.23 -91.11
CA ALA A 5 -24.73 -32.11 -89.82
C ALA A 5 -23.20 -32.31 -90.11
N VAL A 6 -22.38 -32.19 -89.06
CA VAL A 6 -21.02 -32.79 -88.87
C VAL A 6 -19.83 -31.90 -89.33
N ARG A 7 -19.09 -31.25 -88.40
CA ARG A 7 -17.88 -31.70 -87.63
C ARG A 7 -16.64 -31.74 -88.55
N THR A 8 -15.49 -31.12 -88.29
CA THR A 8 -14.59 -31.16 -87.13
C THR A 8 -13.48 -30.10 -87.36
N GLY A 9 -13.04 -29.37 -86.33
CA GLY A 9 -11.69 -29.57 -85.79
C GLY A 9 -10.75 -28.39 -86.07
N ALA A 10 -10.70 -27.42 -85.15
CA ALA A 10 -9.72 -26.34 -85.17
C ALA A 10 -8.76 -26.51 -83.98
N HIS A 11 -7.48 -26.66 -84.29
CA HIS A 11 -6.36 -26.69 -83.36
C HIS A 11 -6.21 -25.32 -82.66
N LEU A 12 -6.47 -25.25 -81.36
CA LEU A 12 -6.00 -24.14 -80.52
C LEU A 12 -4.65 -24.49 -79.91
N ARG A 13 -3.68 -23.62 -80.18
CA ARG A 13 -2.35 -23.57 -79.55
C ARG A 13 -2.49 -23.27 -78.05
N PRO A 14 -1.67 -23.86 -77.17
CA PRO A 14 -1.66 -23.45 -75.77
C PRO A 14 -1.00 -22.08 -75.65
N ILE A 15 -1.77 -21.10 -75.17
CA ILE A 15 -1.26 -19.83 -74.67
C ILE A 15 -0.59 -20.14 -73.34
N LEU A 16 0.72 -19.89 -73.28
CA LEU A 16 1.53 -19.96 -72.08
C LEU A 16 1.02 -18.89 -71.09
N LEU A 17 0.13 -19.29 -70.19
CA LEU A 17 -0.36 -18.46 -69.11
C LEU A 17 0.76 -18.36 -68.06
N LEU A 18 1.53 -17.28 -68.12
CA LEU A 18 2.50 -16.92 -67.10
C LEU A 18 1.72 -16.44 -65.87
N THR A 19 1.35 -17.37 -64.98
CA THR A 19 0.79 -17.04 -63.67
C THR A 19 1.87 -16.37 -62.83
N LEU A 20 1.83 -15.04 -62.76
CA LEU A 20 2.50 -14.27 -61.72
C LEU A 20 1.91 -14.70 -60.37
N LEU A 21 2.59 -15.62 -59.69
CA LEU A 21 2.29 -15.98 -58.32
C LEU A 21 2.82 -14.84 -57.43
N PHE A 22 1.97 -13.84 -57.16
CA PHE A 22 2.20 -12.90 -56.07
C PHE A 22 2.12 -13.69 -54.77
N VAL A 23 3.26 -14.15 -54.28
CA VAL A 23 3.39 -14.60 -52.88
C VAL A 23 3.30 -13.33 -52.04
N VAL A 24 2.09 -13.05 -51.55
CA VAL A 24 1.89 -12.09 -50.47
C VAL A 24 2.52 -12.73 -49.23
N LEU A 25 3.79 -12.42 -48.99
CA LEU A 25 4.45 -12.74 -47.73
C LEU A 25 3.79 -11.86 -46.68
N ALA A 26 2.74 -12.37 -46.05
CA ALA A 26 2.16 -11.77 -44.86
C ALA A 26 3.23 -11.84 -43.76
N THR A 27 4.03 -10.78 -43.63
CA THR A 27 4.75 -10.51 -42.40
C THR A 27 3.70 -10.30 -41.33
N ALA A 28 3.36 -11.38 -40.63
CA ALA A 28 2.70 -11.28 -39.35
C ALA A 28 3.62 -10.44 -38.46
N LEU A 29 3.34 -9.14 -38.33
CA LEU A 29 3.79 -8.40 -37.17
C LEU A 29 3.20 -9.13 -35.98
N ALA A 30 4.02 -9.94 -35.32
CA ALA A 30 3.71 -10.42 -33.99
C ALA A 30 3.34 -9.16 -33.20
N ALA A 31 2.11 -9.13 -32.69
CA ALA A 31 1.73 -8.15 -31.68
C ALA A 31 2.84 -8.17 -30.62
N PRO A 32 3.31 -7.01 -30.12
CA PRO A 32 4.29 -7.01 -29.05
C PRO A 32 3.77 -7.95 -27.97
N ALA A 33 4.55 -8.97 -27.63
CA ALA A 33 4.24 -9.80 -26.50
C ALA A 33 3.95 -8.84 -25.35
N LYS A 34 2.73 -8.92 -24.80
CA LYS A 34 2.36 -8.15 -23.62
C LYS A 34 3.50 -8.37 -22.63
N ALA A 35 4.22 -7.29 -22.30
CA ALA A 35 5.34 -7.38 -21.37
C ALA A 35 4.86 -8.20 -20.19
N GLU A 36 5.54 -9.32 -19.95
CA GLU A 36 5.25 -10.18 -18.83
C GLU A 36 5.32 -9.28 -17.60
N ASP A 37 4.25 -9.23 -16.80
CA ASP A 37 4.16 -8.32 -15.66
C ASP A 37 5.47 -8.48 -14.87
N PRO A 38 6.24 -7.40 -14.63
CA PRO A 38 7.43 -7.51 -13.81
C PRO A 38 7.02 -8.15 -12.50
N ALA A 39 7.78 -9.18 -12.09
CA ALA A 39 7.50 -9.94 -10.89
C ALA A 39 7.08 -8.98 -9.76
N PRO A 40 5.98 -9.26 -9.02
CA PRO A 40 5.49 -8.37 -7.99
C PRO A 40 6.66 -8.05 -7.06
N ALA A 41 6.81 -6.78 -6.66
CA ALA A 41 7.77 -6.44 -5.62
C ALA A 41 7.47 -7.35 -4.43
N VAL A 42 8.43 -8.21 -4.11
CA VAL A 42 8.35 -9.11 -2.95
C VAL A 42 8.75 -8.28 -1.76
N ASP A 43 7.98 -8.37 -0.67
CA ASP A 43 8.35 -7.75 0.60
C ASP A 43 9.80 -8.12 0.93
N PRO A 44 10.70 -7.14 1.16
CA PRO A 44 11.99 -7.45 1.72
C PRO A 44 11.74 -8.10 3.09
N ALA A 45 12.41 -9.23 3.37
CA ALA A 45 12.18 -9.93 4.62
C ALA A 45 12.49 -9.01 5.82
N GLY A 46 11.53 -8.87 6.74
CA GLY A 46 11.75 -8.20 8.00
C GLY A 46 12.93 -8.81 8.78
N VAL A 47 13.57 -7.99 9.60
CA VAL A 47 14.74 -8.34 10.40
C VAL A 47 14.33 -8.37 11.87
N THR A 48 14.72 -9.44 12.56
CA THR A 48 14.74 -9.49 14.02
C THR A 48 16.15 -9.20 14.51
N ILE A 49 16.28 -8.27 15.44
CA ILE A 49 17.54 -7.76 15.95
C ILE A 49 17.62 -8.15 17.41
N ASP A 50 18.55 -9.03 17.76
CA ASP A 50 18.64 -9.57 19.13
C ASP A 50 19.45 -8.69 20.09
N GLN A 51 20.23 -7.76 19.55
CA GLN A 51 21.06 -6.83 20.32
C GLN A 51 21.52 -5.64 19.46
N GLY A 52 21.79 -4.51 20.10
CA GLY A 52 22.25 -3.31 19.43
C GLY A 52 22.51 -2.15 20.38
N VAL A 53 23.33 -1.20 19.96
CA VAL A 53 23.61 0.05 20.69
C VAL A 53 23.74 1.20 19.69
N GLY A 54 23.28 2.39 20.07
CA GLY A 54 23.34 3.57 19.20
C GLY A 54 22.52 3.40 17.92
N THR A 55 22.84 4.17 16.89
CA THR A 55 22.16 4.07 15.59
C THR A 55 22.81 3.01 14.72
N GLN A 56 22.02 2.03 14.26
CA GLN A 56 22.44 1.03 13.28
C GLN A 56 21.57 1.10 12.03
N THR A 57 22.10 0.62 10.91
CA THR A 57 21.43 0.63 9.62
C THR A 57 21.15 -0.77 9.11
N TYR A 58 19.97 -0.95 8.53
CA TYR A 58 19.49 -2.19 7.94
C TYR A 58 19.09 -1.91 6.50
N ARG A 59 19.56 -2.75 5.58
CA ARG A 59 19.45 -2.50 4.13
C ARG A 59 18.51 -3.53 3.52
N PHE A 60 17.50 -3.02 2.83
CA PHE A 60 16.45 -3.81 2.21
C PHE A 60 16.47 -3.56 0.70
N PRO A 61 17.16 -4.42 -0.08
CA PRO A 61 17.08 -4.36 -1.53
C PRO A 61 15.64 -4.66 -1.96
N VAL A 62 15.10 -3.80 -2.82
CA VAL A 62 13.72 -3.91 -3.30
C VAL A 62 13.67 -4.18 -4.79
N LEU A 63 12.71 -4.99 -5.22
CA LEU A 63 12.44 -5.24 -6.63
C LEU A 63 11.50 -4.16 -7.16
N LEU A 64 12.00 -3.33 -8.08
CA LEU A 64 11.21 -2.29 -8.71
C LEU A 64 10.80 -2.69 -10.13
N PRO A 65 9.61 -2.31 -10.61
CA PRO A 65 9.28 -2.39 -12.03
C PRO A 65 10.32 -1.69 -12.90
N ALA A 66 10.43 -2.11 -14.17
CA ALA A 66 11.41 -1.51 -15.08
C ALA A 66 11.17 0.00 -15.21
N GLY A 67 12.22 0.78 -14.94
CA GLY A 67 12.17 2.25 -14.96
C GLY A 67 11.46 2.91 -13.77
N ALA A 68 11.01 2.13 -12.78
CA ALA A 68 10.45 2.68 -11.55
C ALA A 68 11.53 3.15 -10.57
N SER A 69 11.13 4.04 -9.66
CA SER A 69 11.97 4.66 -8.64
C SER A 69 11.25 4.71 -7.29
N LEU A 70 12.03 4.88 -6.22
CA LEU A 70 11.54 5.17 -4.88
C LEU A 70 11.52 6.67 -4.63
N GLN A 71 10.44 7.18 -4.04
CA GLN A 71 10.29 8.60 -3.71
C GLN A 71 9.65 8.77 -2.34
N PRO A 72 10.04 9.79 -1.52
CA PRO A 72 9.30 10.13 -0.32
C PRO A 72 7.84 10.49 -0.67
N ALA A 73 6.88 10.07 0.15
CA ALA A 73 5.48 10.42 -0.07
C ALA A 73 5.22 11.93 0.13
N ASP A 74 5.90 12.56 1.09
CA ASP A 74 5.98 14.00 1.19
C ASP A 74 7.23 14.49 0.43
N PRO A 75 7.08 15.21 -0.70
CA PRO A 75 8.22 15.70 -1.47
C PRO A 75 9.06 16.75 -0.73
N ALA A 76 8.59 17.26 0.41
CA ALA A 76 9.39 18.12 1.30
C ALA A 76 10.35 17.32 2.19
N GLU A 77 10.15 16.02 2.38
CA GLU A 77 11.10 15.18 3.11
C GLU A 77 12.34 14.89 2.25
N PRO A 78 13.55 15.00 2.82
CA PRO A 78 14.75 14.64 2.11
C PRO A 78 14.85 13.12 2.00
N ALA A 79 15.32 12.64 0.84
CA ALA A 79 15.38 11.20 0.54
C ALA A 79 16.31 10.40 1.46
N ASP A 80 17.21 11.05 2.21
CA ASP A 80 18.14 10.43 3.16
C ASP A 80 17.62 10.40 4.61
N ALA A 81 16.46 11.00 4.89
CA ALA A 81 15.85 11.01 6.23
C ALA A 81 14.32 11.01 6.15
N VAL A 82 13.76 10.05 5.43
CA VAL A 82 12.31 9.87 5.27
C VAL A 82 11.71 9.29 6.56
N THR A 83 10.69 9.94 7.08
CA THR A 83 9.92 9.44 8.23
C THR A 83 8.50 9.02 7.85
N GLY A 84 8.03 9.45 6.67
CA GLY A 84 6.80 9.01 6.04
C GLY A 84 6.94 7.73 5.20
N GLU A 85 5.90 7.45 4.41
CA GLU A 85 5.90 6.35 3.43
C GLU A 85 6.89 6.64 2.28
N VAL A 86 7.36 5.57 1.63
CA VAL A 86 8.16 5.67 0.40
C VAL A 86 7.36 5.09 -0.77
N LEU A 87 7.00 5.94 -1.73
CA LEU A 87 6.26 5.56 -2.93
C LEU A 87 7.16 4.81 -3.91
N VAL A 88 6.59 3.82 -4.59
CA VAL A 88 7.14 3.23 -5.82
C VAL A 88 6.44 3.91 -6.99
N VAL A 89 7.21 4.68 -7.76
CA VAL A 89 6.72 5.49 -8.88
C VAL A 89 7.29 4.90 -10.18
N ASP A 90 6.44 4.57 -11.14
CA ASP A 90 6.88 4.01 -12.42
C ASP A 90 7.49 5.06 -13.37
N ALA A 91 7.93 4.61 -14.55
CA ALA A 91 8.55 5.46 -15.55
C ALA A 91 7.62 6.52 -16.17
N ALA A 92 6.30 6.43 -15.92
CA ALA A 92 5.30 7.39 -16.34
C ALA A 92 4.86 8.32 -15.19
N ASP A 93 5.64 8.37 -14.11
CA ASP A 93 5.35 9.11 -12.88
C ASP A 93 4.06 8.65 -12.16
N ALA A 94 3.59 7.43 -12.43
CA ALA A 94 2.43 6.87 -11.75
C ALA A 94 2.87 6.13 -10.48
N VAL A 95 2.16 6.36 -9.36
CA VAL A 95 2.37 5.57 -8.14
C VAL A 95 1.87 4.15 -8.37
N VAL A 96 2.78 3.18 -8.38
CA VAL A 96 2.51 1.75 -8.60
C VAL A 96 2.66 0.92 -7.33
N GLY A 97 3.04 1.54 -6.22
CA GLY A 97 3.00 0.96 -4.87
C GLY A 97 3.61 1.90 -3.83
N ALA A 98 3.76 1.42 -2.60
CA ALA A 98 4.42 2.13 -1.52
C ALA A 98 5.02 1.13 -0.52
N TYR A 99 6.12 1.53 0.10
CA TYR A 99 6.62 0.97 1.35
C TYR A 99 6.11 1.80 2.51
N ASP A 100 5.63 1.12 3.54
CA ASP A 100 5.15 1.75 4.75
C ASP A 100 6.24 2.50 5.49
N SER A 101 5.86 3.50 6.31
CA SER A 101 6.79 4.27 7.14
C SER A 101 7.76 3.39 7.94
N PRO A 102 8.99 3.86 8.17
CA PRO A 102 9.97 3.08 8.91
C PRO A 102 9.46 2.85 10.33
N VAL A 103 9.37 1.58 10.73
CA VAL A 103 8.98 1.18 12.07
C VAL A 103 10.00 0.18 12.62
N ALA A 104 10.33 0.36 13.89
CA ALA A 104 11.08 -0.60 14.69
C ALA A 104 10.39 -0.73 16.05
N VAL A 105 10.01 -1.94 16.43
CA VAL A 105 9.28 -2.24 17.67
C VAL A 105 10.13 -3.17 18.52
N ASP A 106 10.33 -2.81 19.78
CA ASP A 106 11.05 -3.62 20.75
C ASP A 106 10.14 -4.71 21.38
N ALA A 107 10.70 -5.65 22.14
CA ALA A 107 9.96 -6.76 22.72
C ALA A 107 8.94 -6.35 23.80
N SER A 108 9.01 -5.10 24.28
CA SER A 108 7.99 -4.52 25.17
C SER A 108 6.83 -3.88 24.40
N GLY A 109 6.95 -3.77 23.07
CA GLY A 109 6.01 -3.07 22.21
C GLY A 109 6.31 -1.58 22.05
N ALA A 110 7.47 -1.11 22.52
CA ALA A 110 7.84 0.30 22.39
C ALA A 110 8.39 0.60 20.98
N LEU A 111 8.00 1.75 20.43
CA LEU A 111 8.53 2.25 19.16
C LEU A 111 9.91 2.88 19.37
N LEU A 112 10.85 2.51 18.51
CA LEU A 112 12.17 3.12 18.47
C LEU A 112 12.23 4.26 17.44
N GLN A 113 13.18 5.17 17.63
CA GLN A 113 13.46 6.20 16.64
C GLN A 113 14.05 5.56 15.39
N THR A 114 13.42 5.81 14.24
CA THR A 114 13.83 5.22 12.97
C THR A 114 13.50 6.15 11.79
N SER A 115 14.23 5.99 10.70
CA SER A 115 14.03 6.69 9.42
C SER A 115 14.50 5.81 8.26
N TYR A 116 14.04 6.08 7.04
CA TYR A 116 14.64 5.53 5.83
C TYR A 116 15.60 6.52 5.16
N ALA A 117 16.56 5.97 4.45
CA ALA A 117 17.28 6.58 3.35
C ALA A 117 17.00 5.79 2.07
N ILE A 118 16.72 6.50 0.98
CA ILE A 118 16.50 5.93 -0.35
C ILE A 118 17.82 5.93 -1.10
N GLU A 119 18.36 4.74 -1.34
CA GLU A 119 19.58 4.54 -2.13
C GLU A 119 19.26 3.76 -3.41
N GLY A 120 18.73 4.46 -4.42
CA GLY A 120 18.29 3.84 -5.67
C GLY A 120 17.14 2.87 -5.45
N SER A 121 17.42 1.56 -5.54
CA SER A 121 16.46 0.47 -5.28
C SER A 121 16.72 -0.23 -3.93
N VAL A 122 17.26 0.49 -2.96
CA VAL A 122 17.52 -0.01 -1.61
C VAL A 122 16.88 0.95 -0.60
N LEU A 123 16.03 0.40 0.27
CA LEU A 123 15.57 1.10 1.47
C LEU A 123 16.56 0.84 2.60
N VAL A 124 17.15 1.91 3.13
CA VAL A 124 18.10 1.84 4.24
C VAL A 124 17.43 2.37 5.48
N GLN A 125 17.04 1.49 6.40
CA GLN A 125 16.42 1.88 7.64
C GLN A 125 17.47 2.10 8.73
N SER A 126 17.50 3.30 9.30
CA SER A 126 18.25 3.59 10.52
C SER A 126 17.39 3.33 11.74
N VAL A 127 17.90 2.63 12.75
CA VAL A 127 17.22 2.39 14.03
C VAL A 127 18.15 2.81 15.16
N THR A 128 17.66 3.65 16.06
CA THR A 128 18.43 4.10 17.24
C THR A 128 18.03 3.31 18.47
N PHE A 129 19.00 2.59 19.03
CA PHE A 129 18.87 1.83 20.27
C PHE A 129 19.38 2.64 21.47
N THR A 130 18.65 2.55 22.57
CA THR A 130 19.00 3.15 23.86
C THR A 130 19.23 2.06 24.90
N ASP A 131 19.72 2.46 26.07
CA ASP A 131 19.84 1.61 27.26
C ASP A 131 18.48 1.07 27.77
N THR A 132 17.37 1.69 27.36
CA THR A 132 16.00 1.25 27.68
C THR A 132 15.38 0.34 26.62
N THR A 133 16.06 0.06 25.50
CA THR A 133 15.51 -0.81 24.45
C THR A 133 15.44 -2.26 24.92
N VAL A 134 14.29 -2.91 24.75
CA VAL A 134 14.09 -4.32 25.10
C VAL A 134 14.16 -5.19 23.84
N PHE A 135 15.19 -6.02 23.70
CA PHE A 135 15.32 -6.94 22.57
C PHE A 135 14.49 -8.22 22.73
N PRO A 136 14.11 -8.91 21.64
CA PRO A 136 14.41 -8.57 20.24
C PRO A 136 13.62 -7.38 19.71
N VAL A 137 14.23 -6.65 18.78
CA VAL A 137 13.56 -5.58 18.01
C VAL A 137 13.18 -6.12 16.65
N VAL A 138 11.94 -5.89 16.22
CA VAL A 138 11.43 -6.27 14.91
C VAL A 138 11.39 -5.03 14.01
N VAL A 139 11.89 -5.20 12.79
CA VAL A 139 11.92 -4.20 11.72
C VAL A 139 11.36 -4.84 10.47
N ASP A 140 10.33 -4.25 9.86
CA ASP A 140 9.65 -4.85 8.70
C ASP A 140 9.21 -3.78 7.69
N PRO A 141 9.91 -3.63 6.55
CA PRO A 141 9.53 -2.72 5.47
C PRO A 141 8.44 -3.37 4.60
N ALA A 142 7.19 -3.24 5.01
CA ALA A 142 6.05 -3.78 4.29
C ALA A 142 5.78 -3.02 2.98
N TYR A 143 5.48 -3.75 1.90
CA TYR A 143 5.14 -3.20 0.58
C TYR A 143 3.66 -3.38 0.24
N THR A 144 3.08 -2.36 -0.39
CA THR A 144 1.71 -2.38 -0.93
C THR A 144 1.70 -2.00 -2.42
N LYS A 145 1.14 -2.84 -3.30
CA LYS A 145 1.00 -2.56 -4.75
C LYS A 145 -0.19 -1.62 -5.03
N ALA A 146 0.00 -0.61 -5.88
CA ALA A 146 -1.09 0.26 -6.34
C ALA A 146 -2.04 -0.49 -7.29
N GLY A 147 -3.32 -0.11 -7.32
CA GLY A 147 -4.36 -0.83 -8.06
C GLY A 147 -4.93 -2.06 -7.35
N LEU A 148 -4.29 -2.56 -6.29
CA LEU A 148 -5.00 -3.17 -5.15
C LEU A 148 -5.68 -2.10 -4.29
N VAL A 149 -5.44 -0.84 -4.63
CA VAL A 149 -5.97 0.38 -4.05
C VAL A 149 -6.40 1.28 -5.22
N ALA A 150 -7.69 1.58 -5.35
CA ALA A 150 -8.20 2.59 -6.28
C ALA A 150 -9.54 3.21 -5.79
N THR A 151 -9.52 4.54 -5.68
CA THR A 151 -10.64 5.51 -5.79
C THR A 151 -11.67 5.68 -4.67
N THR A 152 -11.25 5.88 -3.42
CA THR A 152 -11.88 6.97 -2.65
C THR A 152 -10.81 7.97 -2.26
N PRO A 153 -10.78 9.16 -2.89
CA PRO A 153 -10.03 10.28 -2.35
C PRO A 153 -10.43 10.47 -0.88
N PRO A 154 -9.51 10.84 0.03
CA PRO A 154 -9.95 11.54 1.23
C PRO A 154 -10.84 12.70 0.77
N PRO A 155 -12.01 12.95 1.39
CA PRO A 155 -12.78 14.13 1.02
C PRO A 155 -11.85 15.34 1.10
N PRO A 156 -11.89 16.25 0.13
CA PRO A 156 -11.05 17.43 0.16
C PRO A 156 -11.53 18.28 1.33
N SER A 157 -10.85 18.22 2.47
CA SER A 157 -10.81 19.37 3.35
C SER A 157 -9.65 20.21 2.89
N GLU A 158 -10.00 21.25 2.14
CA GLU A 158 -9.19 22.43 1.97
C GLU A 158 -8.42 22.75 3.27
N GLY A 159 -7.11 22.94 3.14
CA GLY A 159 -6.36 23.88 3.96
C GLY A 159 -6.25 23.61 5.46
N ILE A 160 -5.00 23.38 5.88
CA ILE A 160 -4.45 23.92 7.13
C ILE A 160 -5.06 23.37 8.44
N ALA A 161 -4.28 22.51 9.10
CA ALA A 161 -4.16 22.38 10.56
C ALA A 161 -5.42 22.68 11.41
N THR A 162 -6.40 21.78 11.37
CA THR A 162 -7.28 21.54 12.52
C THR A 162 -7.44 20.03 12.69
N SER A 163 -7.25 19.52 13.92
CA SER A 163 -7.47 18.11 14.24
C SER A 163 -8.95 17.78 14.10
N ALA A 164 -9.39 17.34 12.91
CA ALA A 164 -10.78 16.99 12.66
C ALA A 164 -11.18 15.77 13.50
N TYR A 165 -12.33 15.83 14.15
CA TYR A 165 -12.89 14.70 14.88
C TYR A 165 -13.32 13.60 13.90
N VAL A 166 -12.80 12.40 14.10
CA VAL A 166 -13.15 11.18 13.37
C VAL A 166 -14.33 10.50 14.06
N GLY A 167 -15.54 10.78 13.57
CA GLY A 167 -16.78 10.13 14.01
C GLY A 167 -17.03 8.78 13.36
N VAL A 168 -18.01 8.05 13.92
CA VAL A 168 -18.56 6.81 13.36
C VAL A 168 -19.22 7.16 12.01
N PRO A 169 -18.84 6.49 10.91
CA PRO A 169 -19.41 6.80 9.61
C PRO A 169 -20.86 6.28 9.51
N SER A 170 -21.71 6.97 8.75
CA SER A 170 -23.15 6.69 8.69
C SER A 170 -23.50 5.32 8.09
N ASN A 171 -22.59 4.72 7.31
CA ASN A 171 -22.72 3.38 6.76
C ASN A 171 -22.25 2.27 7.72
N TYR A 172 -21.80 2.62 8.93
CA TYR A 172 -21.42 1.65 9.94
C TYR A 172 -22.66 1.12 10.66
N VAL A 173 -22.88 -0.20 10.55
CA VAL A 173 -23.94 -0.89 11.29
C VAL A 173 -23.30 -1.69 12.42
N TYR A 174 -23.43 -1.24 13.66
CA TYR A 174 -22.93 -1.96 14.83
C TYR A 174 -23.69 -3.30 14.99
N ASN A 175 -22.96 -4.41 14.94
CA ASN A 175 -23.48 -5.76 15.11
C ASN A 175 -22.41 -6.72 15.67
N PRO A 176 -22.24 -6.78 17.01
CA PRO A 176 -21.21 -7.61 17.66
C PRO A 176 -21.47 -9.11 17.57
N ARG A 177 -22.60 -9.54 17.02
CA ARG A 177 -22.90 -10.97 16.81
C ARG A 177 -22.22 -11.56 15.58
N ARG A 178 -21.55 -10.74 14.76
CA ARG A 178 -20.90 -11.15 13.50
C ARG A 178 -19.40 -11.44 13.64
N GLY A 179 -18.88 -11.49 14.87
CA GLY A 179 -17.45 -11.65 15.14
C GLY A 179 -16.79 -10.30 15.43
N SER A 180 -15.47 -10.20 15.22
CA SER A 180 -14.65 -9.01 15.49
C SER A 180 -14.74 -7.92 14.43
N LEU A 181 -15.82 -7.92 13.64
CA LEU A 181 -16.10 -6.89 12.65
C LEU A 181 -17.46 -6.31 12.98
N HIS A 182 -17.57 -4.98 12.95
CA HIS A 182 -18.76 -4.23 13.31
C HIS A 182 -19.06 -4.18 14.82
N ASP A 183 -18.04 -4.20 15.67
CA ASP A 183 -18.19 -4.21 17.12
C ASP A 183 -17.40 -3.10 17.84
N TYR A 184 -17.03 -2.05 17.10
CA TYR A 184 -16.11 -0.99 17.49
C TYR A 184 -14.75 -1.57 17.85
N CYS A 185 -14.23 -1.29 19.05
CA CYS A 185 -12.88 -1.66 19.38
C CYS A 185 -12.79 -3.11 19.92
N THR A 186 -13.54 -4.08 19.37
CA THR A 186 -13.66 -5.53 19.69
C THR A 186 -13.35 -5.98 21.14
N ARG A 187 -12.11 -5.85 21.61
CA ARG A 187 -11.61 -6.31 22.93
C ARG A 187 -11.06 -5.20 23.82
N SER A 188 -11.05 -3.98 23.32
CA SER A 188 -10.47 -2.80 23.92
C SER A 188 -11.56 -1.77 24.21
N PRO A 189 -11.36 -0.87 25.17
CA PRO A 189 -12.27 0.23 25.41
C PRO A 189 -12.57 1.06 24.14
N ASP A 190 -13.82 1.51 24.02
CA ASP A 190 -14.27 2.36 22.91
C ASP A 190 -13.81 3.83 23.03
N GLU A 191 -13.04 4.15 24.07
CA GLU A 191 -12.57 5.47 24.40
C GLU A 191 -11.28 5.40 25.23
N PHE A 192 -10.44 6.44 25.13
CA PHE A 192 -9.31 6.62 26.02
C PHE A 192 -9.78 7.14 27.39
N PRO A 193 -9.58 6.37 28.48
CA PRO A 193 -10.01 6.80 29.81
C PRO A 193 -9.04 7.84 30.37
N GLY A 194 -9.49 9.09 30.45
CA GLY A 194 -8.78 10.20 31.06
C GLY A 194 -9.52 10.76 32.27
N ILE A 195 -8.82 11.52 33.11
CA ILE A 195 -9.45 12.45 34.05
C ILE A 195 -10.25 13.49 33.23
N GLY A 196 -11.59 13.47 33.35
CA GLY A 196 -12.47 14.42 32.65
C GLY A 196 -12.96 13.90 31.30
N LYS A 197 -12.71 14.64 30.21
CA LYS A 197 -13.23 14.30 28.88
C LYS A 197 -12.43 13.14 28.28
N ASN A 198 -13.13 12.09 27.83
CA ASN A 198 -12.51 10.94 27.16
C ASN A 198 -12.47 11.15 25.64
N ALA A 199 -11.38 10.73 25.01
CA ALA A 199 -11.28 10.72 23.54
C ALA A 199 -11.98 9.47 23.02
N SER A 200 -12.99 9.63 22.16
CA SER A 200 -13.72 8.51 21.56
C SER A 200 -12.88 7.79 20.52
N PHE A 201 -12.85 6.46 20.58
CA PHE A 201 -12.23 5.57 19.59
C PHE A 201 -13.25 4.80 18.75
N LYS A 202 -14.55 4.94 19.04
CA LYS A 202 -15.64 4.32 18.25
C LYS A 202 -15.56 4.64 16.76
N GLY A 203 -15.31 5.90 16.41
CA GLY A 203 -15.19 6.33 15.01
C GLY A 203 -14.01 5.66 14.28
N PRO A 204 -12.79 5.78 14.80
CA PRO A 204 -11.62 5.07 14.30
C PRO A 204 -11.83 3.55 14.16
N CYS A 205 -12.28 2.87 15.22
CA CYS A 205 -12.52 1.42 15.19
C CYS A 205 -13.61 1.03 14.20
N ALA A 206 -14.71 1.80 14.10
CA ALA A 206 -15.75 1.55 13.10
C ALA A 206 -15.25 1.64 11.66
N ARG A 207 -14.31 2.55 11.38
CA ARG A 207 -13.68 2.69 10.06
C ARG A 207 -12.71 1.55 9.78
N HIS A 208 -11.99 1.08 10.80
CA HIS A 208 -11.11 -0.08 10.75
C HIS A 208 -11.89 -1.36 10.42
N ASP A 209 -13.00 -1.61 11.12
CA ASP A 209 -13.91 -2.71 10.85
C ASP A 209 -14.44 -2.74 9.41
N LEU A 210 -14.87 -1.58 8.90
CA LEU A 210 -15.35 -1.46 7.51
C LEU A 210 -14.21 -1.71 6.52
N CYS A 211 -13.01 -1.29 6.85
CA CYS A 211 -11.81 -1.49 6.04
C CYS A 211 -11.47 -2.99 5.95
N TYR A 212 -11.47 -3.69 7.09
CA TYR A 212 -11.27 -5.14 7.16
C TYR A 212 -12.39 -5.91 6.45
N GLY A 213 -13.65 -5.59 6.75
CA GLY A 213 -14.81 -6.28 6.18
C GLY A 213 -14.99 -6.04 4.67
N GLY A 214 -14.39 -4.98 4.13
CA GLY A 214 -14.42 -4.65 2.71
C GLY A 214 -13.54 -5.58 1.85
N GLY A 215 -12.50 -6.19 2.42
CA GLY A 215 -11.59 -7.12 1.71
C GLY A 215 -10.81 -6.52 0.55
N ARG A 216 -10.81 -5.18 0.42
CA ARG A 216 -10.22 -4.41 -0.69
C ARG A 216 -9.02 -3.57 -0.28
N THR A 217 -8.67 -3.57 1.00
CA THR A 217 -7.55 -2.81 1.57
C THR A 217 -6.71 -3.76 2.39
N SER A 218 -5.38 -3.61 2.35
CA SER A 218 -4.49 -4.44 3.15
C SER A 218 -4.81 -4.21 4.64
N LYS A 219 -4.66 -5.26 5.44
CA LYS A 219 -4.93 -5.15 6.88
C LYS A 219 -4.04 -4.08 7.52
N PHE A 220 -2.76 -4.03 7.13
CA PHE A 220 -1.82 -3.04 7.64
C PHE A 220 -2.18 -1.59 7.28
N THR A 221 -2.68 -1.31 6.07
CA THR A 221 -3.20 0.03 5.74
C THR A 221 -4.42 0.38 6.57
N CYS A 222 -5.33 -0.59 6.79
CA CYS A 222 -6.44 -0.38 7.71
C CYS A 222 -5.94 -0.08 9.14
N ASP A 223 -4.91 -0.78 9.60
CA ASP A 223 -4.28 -0.59 10.90
C ASP A 223 -3.65 0.82 11.01
N ASN A 224 -2.83 1.23 10.05
CA ASN A 224 -2.23 2.57 10.05
C ASN A 224 -3.28 3.68 10.04
N ARG A 225 -4.39 3.47 9.33
CA ARG A 225 -5.54 4.38 9.38
C ARG A 225 -6.18 4.40 10.77
N LEU A 226 -6.37 3.26 11.42
CA LEU A 226 -6.88 3.18 12.80
C LEU A 226 -6.03 4.04 13.74
N ARG A 227 -4.70 3.89 13.68
CA ARG A 227 -3.74 4.65 14.48
C ARG A 227 -3.88 6.16 14.27
N THR A 228 -3.93 6.58 13.02
CA THR A 228 -4.02 7.99 12.61
C THR A 228 -5.35 8.62 13.01
N ASP A 229 -6.45 7.90 12.78
CA ASP A 229 -7.81 8.33 13.14
C ASP A 229 -7.95 8.45 14.68
N MET A 230 -7.38 7.52 15.45
CA MET A 230 -7.34 7.61 16.92
C MET A 230 -6.53 8.79 17.42
N ARG A 231 -5.33 9.02 16.87
CA ARG A 231 -4.50 10.19 17.20
C ARG A 231 -5.21 11.51 16.83
N SER A 232 -6.00 11.53 15.76
CA SER A 232 -6.83 12.70 15.42
C SER A 232 -7.87 12.99 16.51
N ASN A 233 -8.55 11.96 17.03
CA ASN A 233 -9.50 12.12 18.13
C ASN A 233 -8.85 12.52 19.46
N CYS A 234 -7.64 12.03 19.74
CA CYS A 234 -6.84 12.49 20.87
C CYS A 234 -6.50 13.99 20.75
N ALA A 235 -6.08 14.46 19.56
CA ALA A 235 -5.78 15.87 19.31
C ALA A 235 -7.01 16.78 19.37
N TYR A 236 -8.15 16.29 18.87
CA TYR A 236 -9.42 17.01 18.95
C TYR A 236 -9.92 17.14 20.39
N THR A 237 -9.72 16.11 21.21
CA THR A 237 -10.25 16.07 22.58
C THR A 237 -9.37 16.87 23.54
N TYR A 238 -8.05 16.77 23.39
CA TYR A 238 -7.07 17.33 24.31
C TYR A 238 -6.28 18.45 23.65
N GLY A 239 -6.23 19.61 24.31
CA GLY A 239 -5.35 20.70 23.89
C GLY A 239 -3.89 20.27 23.85
N VAL A 240 -3.08 20.97 23.03
CA VAL A 240 -1.68 20.63 22.74
C VAL A 240 -0.83 20.42 24.00
N TRP A 241 -1.09 21.17 25.07
CA TRP A 241 -0.37 21.13 26.35
C TRP A 241 -0.97 20.18 27.39
N ASN A 242 -2.09 19.51 27.10
CA ASN A 242 -2.68 18.58 28.05
C ASN A 242 -1.88 17.26 28.05
N PRO A 243 -1.31 16.82 29.19
CA PRO A 243 -0.52 15.59 29.26
C PRO A 243 -1.32 14.32 28.88
N GLN A 244 -2.66 14.36 29.01
CA GLN A 244 -3.55 13.30 28.55
C GLN A 244 -3.46 13.09 27.04
N ARG A 245 -3.10 14.11 26.25
CA ARG A 245 -2.91 13.99 24.80
C ARG A 245 -1.82 12.99 24.45
N ALA A 246 -0.67 13.09 25.12
CA ALA A 246 0.45 12.18 24.93
C ALA A 246 0.12 10.75 25.39
N ALA A 247 -0.61 10.61 26.51
CA ALA A 247 -1.09 9.32 26.98
C ALA A 247 -2.12 8.69 26.02
N CYS A 248 -3.00 9.50 25.45
CA CYS A 248 -3.96 9.08 24.43
C CYS A 248 -3.25 8.63 23.15
N TYR A 249 -2.20 9.33 22.71
CA TYR A 249 -1.38 8.91 21.58
C TYR A 249 -0.69 7.56 21.79
N ARG A 250 -0.09 7.35 22.97
CA ARG A 250 0.49 6.04 23.32
C ARG A 250 -0.57 4.94 23.33
N THR A 251 -1.78 5.25 23.79
CA THR A 251 -2.88 4.28 23.75
C THR A 251 -3.29 3.96 22.30
N ALA A 252 -3.37 4.96 21.42
CA ALA A 252 -3.61 4.73 20.00
C ALA A 252 -2.54 3.83 19.35
N ASP A 253 -1.27 4.00 19.75
CA ASP A 253 -0.16 3.15 19.29
C ASP A 253 -0.29 1.70 19.80
N ILE A 254 -0.77 1.50 21.03
CA ILE A 254 -1.04 0.16 21.59
C ILE A 254 -2.18 -0.53 20.84
N TYR A 255 -3.25 0.19 20.50
CA TYR A 255 -4.37 -0.38 19.74
C TYR A 255 -3.92 -0.81 18.36
N TRP A 256 -3.12 0.02 17.71
CA TRP A 256 -2.49 -0.29 16.44
C TRP A 256 -1.59 -1.53 16.53
N ALA A 257 -0.67 -1.57 17.50
CA ALA A 257 0.23 -2.71 17.68
C ALA A 257 -0.57 -4.01 17.92
N ALA A 258 -1.65 -3.95 18.70
CA ALA A 258 -2.49 -5.10 18.97
C ALA A 258 -3.16 -5.66 17.70
N VAL A 259 -3.63 -4.81 16.78
CA VAL A 259 -4.25 -5.28 15.53
C VAL A 259 -3.22 -5.77 14.51
N VAL A 260 -2.02 -5.16 14.49
CA VAL A 260 -0.91 -5.60 13.63
C VAL A 260 -0.39 -6.99 14.05
N ILE A 261 -0.24 -7.25 15.35
CA ILE A 261 0.31 -8.51 15.87
C ILE A 261 -0.68 -9.69 15.76
N HIS A 262 -1.98 -9.41 15.72
CA HIS A 262 -3.03 -10.44 15.66
C HIS A 262 -3.61 -10.69 14.25
N ASN A 263 -2.92 -10.19 13.21
CA ASN A 263 -3.29 -10.36 11.80
C ASN A 263 -2.65 -11.57 11.12
#